data_AF-A0AAD2CAX6-F1
#
_entry.id   AF-A0AAD2CAX6-F1
#
_cell.length_a   1.000
_cell.length_b   1.000
_cell.length_c   1.000
_cell.angle_alpha   90.00
_cell.angle_beta   90.00
_cell.angle_gamma   90.00
#
_symmetry.space_group_name_H-M   'P 1'
#
loop_
_entity.id
_entity.type
_entity.pdbx_description
1 polymer ?
#
loop_
_entity_poly.entity_id
_entity_poly.type
_entity_poly.pdbx_seq_one_letter_code
_entity_poly.pdbx_strand_id
1 'polypeptide(L)'
;MILPKFLTLALLALQLMASQVEGFQLVMMGRKAGKGNLKQQLSGEGVSKKKGNSINAVNQGRGQEITGVTLPAEGGLKGWEFGEGKQMACANVDGNFYAVQGDCPRCGFDLWRGEVIANDPGWEELPRVACPTCATTYSLSSGKRGPPIKRTGLAGFVGKLAKTATATEQTRDAEAFQISLDEEGRVYCRSKSKSQ
;
A
#
# COMPACT_ATOMS: atom_id res chain seq x y z
N MET A 1 -5.88 45.61 -50.92
CA MET A 1 -6.86 45.33 -49.83
C MET A 1 -6.53 44.01 -49.12
N ILE A 2 -5.42 43.92 -48.37
CA ILE A 2 -5.00 42.67 -47.67
C ILE A 2 -4.74 42.88 -46.16
N LEU A 3 -4.71 44.13 -45.69
CA LEU A 3 -4.37 44.47 -44.29
C LEU A 3 -5.35 44.01 -43.18
N PRO A 4 -6.68 43.90 -43.36
CA PRO A 4 -7.56 43.72 -42.20
C PRO A 4 -7.56 42.28 -41.63
N LYS A 5 -7.13 41.28 -42.42
CA LYS A 5 -7.17 39.86 -42.00
C LYS A 5 -5.97 39.43 -41.14
N PHE A 6 -4.83 40.09 -41.28
CA PHE A 6 -3.65 39.80 -40.46
C PHE A 6 -3.76 40.41 -39.06
N LEU A 7 -4.40 41.58 -38.95
CA LEU A 7 -4.62 42.24 -37.66
C LEU A 7 -5.54 41.42 -36.75
N THR A 8 -6.60 40.82 -37.31
CA THR A 8 -7.54 39.97 -36.57
C THR A 8 -6.89 38.67 -36.08
N LEU A 9 -5.97 38.10 -36.85
CA LEU A 9 -5.25 36.88 -36.46
C LEU A 9 -4.22 37.14 -35.35
N ALA A 10 -3.54 38.29 -35.40
CA ALA A 10 -2.61 38.69 -34.35
C ALA A 10 -3.31 38.99 -33.02
N LEU A 11 -4.50 39.60 -33.06
CA LEU A 11 -5.30 39.87 -31.85
C LEU A 11 -5.82 38.60 -31.18
N LEU A 12 -6.19 37.59 -31.97
CA LEU A 12 -6.67 36.31 -31.47
C LEU A 12 -5.54 35.46 -30.85
N ALA A 13 -4.33 35.54 -31.41
CA ALA A 13 -3.14 34.90 -30.85
C ALA A 13 -2.71 35.53 -29.51
N LEU A 14 -2.92 36.85 -29.34
CA LEU A 14 -2.60 37.55 -28.09
C LEU A 14 -3.55 37.19 -26.95
N GLN A 15 -4.83 36.88 -27.24
CA GLN A 15 -5.80 36.44 -26.24
C GLN A 15 -5.52 35.03 -25.70
N LEU A 16 -4.89 34.15 -26.48
CA LEU A 16 -4.52 32.80 -26.06
C LEU A 16 -3.33 32.75 -25.09
N MET A 17 -2.53 33.82 -25.01
CA MET A 17 -1.37 33.92 -24.10
C MET A 17 -1.72 34.54 -22.73
N ALA A 18 -2.96 35.00 -22.54
CA ALA A 18 -3.44 35.60 -21.30
C ALA A 18 -4.22 34.60 -20.42
N SER A 19 -3.86 33.32 -20.47
CA SER A 19 -4.36 32.33 -19.51
C SER A 19 -3.94 32.73 -18.11
N GLN A 20 -4.92 33.21 -17.34
CA GLN A 20 -4.76 33.64 -15.96
C GLN A 20 -4.28 32.46 -15.12
N VAL A 21 -3.07 32.58 -14.59
CA VAL A 21 -2.60 31.72 -13.51
C VAL A 21 -3.39 32.15 -12.28
N GLU A 22 -4.43 31.41 -11.93
CA GLU A 22 -5.05 31.50 -10.61
C GLU A 22 -3.99 31.06 -9.59
N GLY A 23 -3.30 32.05 -9.02
CA GLY A 23 -2.45 31.84 -7.87
C GLY A 23 -3.33 31.45 -6.69
N PHE A 24 -3.35 30.16 -6.37
CA PHE A 24 -3.90 29.68 -5.10
C PHE A 24 -3.09 30.30 -3.95
N GLN A 25 -3.66 31.28 -3.26
CA GLN A 25 -3.12 31.74 -1.98
C GLN A 25 -3.34 30.61 -0.95
N LEU A 26 -2.28 29.87 -0.66
CA LEU A 26 -2.18 29.06 0.54
C LEU A 26 -2.18 30.00 1.75
N VAL A 27 -3.36 30.22 2.32
CA VAL A 27 -3.51 30.79 3.66
C VAL A 27 -2.92 29.78 4.63
N MET A 28 -1.65 29.98 4.99
CA MET A 28 -1.03 29.34 6.14
C MET A 28 -1.80 29.82 7.37
N MET A 29 -2.77 29.01 7.83
CA MET A 29 -3.32 29.15 9.18
C MET A 29 -2.13 29.09 10.14
N GLY A 30 -1.76 30.27 10.64
CA GLY A 30 -0.71 30.43 11.61
C GLY A 30 -0.91 29.44 12.73
N ARG A 31 0.16 28.72 13.07
CA ARG A 31 0.28 28.01 14.34
C ARG A 31 0.15 29.07 15.44
N LYS A 32 -1.08 29.35 15.84
CA LYS A 32 -1.37 30.08 17.06
C LYS A 32 -0.87 29.18 18.17
N ALA A 33 0.27 29.56 18.74
CA ALA A 33 0.83 29.02 19.96
C ALA A 33 -0.17 29.21 21.10
N GLY A 34 -1.19 28.35 21.13
CA GLY A 34 -2.12 28.20 22.23
C GLY A 34 -1.60 27.07 23.10
N LYS A 35 -0.95 27.44 24.22
CA LYS A 35 -0.79 26.60 25.41
C LYS A 35 -2.20 26.17 25.88
N GLY A 36 -2.71 25.10 25.30
CA GLY A 36 -3.99 24.48 25.63
C GLY A 36 -3.72 23.16 26.33
N ASN A 37 -4.03 23.12 27.63
CA ASN A 37 -3.70 22.07 28.59
C ASN A 37 -4.58 20.81 28.44
N LEU A 38 -4.76 20.30 27.21
CA LEU A 38 -5.49 19.06 26.91
C LEU A 38 -4.71 17.80 27.29
N LYS A 39 -3.42 17.92 27.61
CA LYS A 39 -2.61 16.78 28.08
C LYS A 39 -2.91 16.37 29.52
N GLN A 40 -3.52 17.24 30.33
CA GLN A 40 -3.72 17.00 31.75
C GLN A 40 -5.12 16.45 32.10
N GLN A 41 -6.07 16.43 31.15
CA GLN A 41 -7.40 15.87 31.35
C GLN A 41 -7.56 14.42 30.84
N LEU A 42 -6.52 13.84 30.23
CA LEU A 42 -6.45 12.40 29.90
C LEU A 42 -5.46 11.63 30.79
N SER A 43 -4.63 12.33 31.57
CA SER A 43 -3.70 11.70 32.51
C SER A 43 -4.36 11.54 33.89
N GLY A 44 -5.30 10.59 33.98
CA GLY A 44 -5.58 9.93 35.24
C GLY A 44 -4.36 9.09 35.61
N GLU A 45 -3.64 9.54 36.64
CA GLU A 45 -2.41 8.94 37.14
C GLU A 45 -2.56 7.44 37.46
N GLY A 46 -1.50 6.68 37.16
CA GLY A 46 -1.13 5.56 38.01
C GLY A 46 -1.15 4.15 37.42
N VAL A 47 -0.73 3.91 36.16
CA VAL A 47 -0.21 2.57 35.80
C VAL A 47 0.92 2.72 34.78
N SER A 48 2.12 2.30 35.17
CA SER A 48 3.27 1.99 34.34
C SER A 48 2.88 1.04 33.19
N LYS A 49 2.58 1.58 32.01
CA LYS A 49 2.24 0.77 30.83
C LYS A 49 3.34 0.83 29.79
N LYS A 50 4.05 -0.31 29.68
CA LYS A 50 4.67 -0.82 28.45
C LYS A 50 3.83 -0.40 27.25
N LYS A 51 4.52 0.14 26.24
CA LYS A 51 4.05 0.47 24.90
C LYS A 51 3.55 -0.80 24.18
N GLY A 52 2.41 -1.32 24.62
CA GLY A 52 1.72 -2.47 24.04
C GLY A 52 0.46 -2.00 23.33
N ASN A 53 0.32 -2.37 22.06
CA ASN A 53 -0.82 -2.11 21.18
C ASN A 53 -2.17 -2.08 21.93
N SER A 54 -2.72 -0.89 22.16
CA SER A 54 -4.06 -0.71 22.73
C SER A 54 -5.17 -1.28 21.83
N ILE A 55 -4.89 -1.47 20.54
CA ILE A 55 -5.81 -2.06 19.56
C ILE A 55 -6.08 -3.55 19.84
N ASN A 56 -5.10 -4.29 20.35
CA ASN A 56 -5.28 -5.72 20.68
C ASN A 56 -6.20 -5.93 21.90
N ALA A 57 -6.32 -4.94 22.78
CA ALA A 57 -7.14 -5.01 23.99
C ALA A 57 -8.62 -4.70 23.73
N VAL A 58 -8.97 -3.99 22.66
CA VAL A 58 -10.34 -3.54 22.37
C VAL A 58 -11.16 -4.62 21.64
N ASN A 59 -10.52 -5.47 20.83
CA ASN A 59 -11.19 -6.50 20.02
C ASN A 59 -10.82 -7.94 20.43
N GLN A 60 -10.70 -8.23 21.73
CA GLN A 60 -10.40 -9.60 22.23
C GLN A 60 -9.16 -10.26 21.57
N GLY A 61 -8.17 -9.48 21.13
CA GLY A 61 -7.00 -10.01 20.40
C GLY A 61 -7.24 -10.39 18.93
N ARG A 62 -8.42 -10.09 18.36
CA ARG A 62 -8.77 -10.36 16.94
C ARG A 62 -8.16 -9.35 15.95
N GLY A 63 -7.69 -8.20 16.43
CA GLY A 63 -7.05 -7.16 15.60
C GLY A 63 -7.97 -6.00 15.28
N GLN A 64 -7.62 -5.14 14.33
CA GLN A 64 -8.44 -3.98 13.94
C GLN A 64 -9.38 -4.36 12.80
N GLU A 65 -10.62 -3.89 12.92
CA GLU A 65 -11.67 -4.10 11.91
C GLU A 65 -11.39 -3.25 10.67
N ILE A 66 -11.57 -3.86 9.50
CA ILE A 66 -11.48 -3.20 8.22
C ILE A 66 -12.90 -3.05 7.68
N THR A 67 -13.40 -1.81 7.62
CA THR A 67 -14.72 -1.50 7.08
C THR A 67 -14.65 -1.22 5.59
N GLY A 68 -15.73 -1.55 4.85
CA GLY A 68 -15.85 -1.20 3.43
C GLY A 68 -14.99 -2.00 2.45
N VAL A 69 -14.41 -3.13 2.88
CA VAL A 69 -13.62 -4.00 1.99
C VAL A 69 -14.47 -5.13 1.40
N THR A 70 -14.26 -5.40 0.12
CA THR A 70 -14.80 -6.60 -0.53
C THR A 70 -13.76 -7.71 -0.49
N LEU A 71 -14.20 -8.93 -0.19
CA LEU A 71 -13.34 -10.11 -0.21
C LEU A 71 -12.81 -10.37 -1.63
N PRO A 72 -11.52 -10.73 -1.79
CA PRO A 72 -11.00 -11.15 -3.08
C PRO A 72 -11.63 -12.47 -3.54
N ALA A 73 -11.83 -12.59 -4.85
CA ALA A 73 -12.20 -13.87 -5.48
C ALA A 73 -11.07 -14.89 -5.30
N GLU A 74 -11.39 -16.18 -5.41
CA GLU A 74 -10.42 -17.27 -5.32
C GLU A 74 -9.31 -17.10 -6.36
N GLY A 75 -8.04 -17.13 -5.92
CA GLY A 75 -6.86 -16.86 -6.75
C GLY A 75 -6.61 -15.39 -7.08
N GLY A 76 -7.48 -14.47 -6.65
CA GLY A 76 -7.37 -13.04 -6.87
C GLY A 76 -6.59 -12.31 -5.77
N LEU A 77 -5.91 -11.22 -6.16
CA LEU A 77 -5.32 -10.23 -5.24
C LEU A 77 -6.17 -8.96 -5.23
N LYS A 78 -6.35 -8.39 -4.04
CA LYS A 78 -6.96 -7.07 -3.87
C LYS A 78 -6.15 -6.22 -2.91
N GLY A 79 -5.97 -4.94 -3.26
CA GLY A 79 -5.35 -3.95 -2.39
C GLY A 79 -6.36 -3.42 -1.37
N TRP A 80 -5.99 -3.46 -0.10
CA TRP A 80 -6.74 -2.84 1.01
C TRP A 80 -5.86 -1.83 1.73
N GLU A 81 -6.48 -0.86 2.38
CA GLU A 81 -5.79 0.09 3.24
C GLU A 81 -6.17 -0.18 4.69
N PHE A 82 -5.16 -0.23 5.55
CA PHE A 82 -5.28 -0.45 6.98
C PHE A 82 -4.90 0.83 7.74
N GLY A 83 -5.56 1.07 8.88
CA GLY A 83 -5.42 2.29 9.67
C GLY A 83 -3.96 2.75 9.83
N GLU A 84 -3.75 4.07 9.73
CA GLU A 84 -2.46 4.75 9.52
C GLU A 84 -1.96 4.79 8.06
N GLY A 85 -2.80 4.46 7.07
CA GLY A 85 -2.47 4.60 5.66
C GLY A 85 -1.56 3.51 5.11
N LYS A 86 -1.54 2.34 5.75
CA LYS A 86 -0.72 1.21 5.31
C LYS A 86 -1.46 0.41 4.26
N GLN A 87 -0.85 0.28 3.08
CA GLN A 87 -1.39 -0.56 2.02
C GLN A 87 -1.07 -2.04 2.30
N MET A 88 -2.03 -2.90 2.00
CA MET A 88 -1.92 -4.36 2.13
C MET A 88 -2.42 -5.02 0.85
N ALA A 89 -1.80 -6.13 0.48
CA ALA A 89 -2.28 -7.02 -0.57
C ALA A 89 -2.93 -8.24 0.08
N CYS A 90 -4.24 -8.40 -0.12
CA CYS A 90 -5.04 -9.52 0.35
C CYS A 90 -5.27 -10.51 -0.80
N ALA A 91 -5.10 -11.80 -0.52
CA ALA A 91 -5.36 -12.88 -1.45
C ALA A 91 -6.22 -13.96 -0.79
N ASN A 92 -7.12 -14.55 -1.57
CA ASN A 92 -7.87 -15.74 -1.18
C ASN A 92 -7.32 -16.94 -1.95
N VAL A 93 -6.77 -17.92 -1.22
CA VAL A 93 -6.24 -19.15 -1.80
C VAL A 93 -6.83 -20.33 -1.04
N ASP A 94 -7.50 -21.23 -1.75
CA ASP A 94 -8.15 -22.43 -1.19
C ASP A 94 -9.09 -22.13 -0.01
N GLY A 95 -9.80 -20.99 -0.06
CA GLY A 95 -10.71 -20.53 1.00
C GLY A 95 -10.01 -19.91 2.22
N ASN A 96 -8.67 -19.79 2.21
CA ASN A 96 -7.90 -19.13 3.25
C ASN A 96 -7.52 -17.70 2.83
N PHE A 97 -7.76 -16.74 3.71
CA PHE A 97 -7.42 -15.34 3.48
C PHE A 97 -6.03 -15.02 4.02
N TYR A 98 -5.15 -14.61 3.13
CA TYR A 98 -3.80 -14.17 3.45
C TYR A 98 -3.65 -12.68 3.13
N ALA A 99 -2.93 -11.96 3.99
CA ALA A 99 -2.55 -10.59 3.71
C ALA A 99 -1.06 -10.39 3.91
N VAL A 100 -0.47 -9.61 3.01
CA VAL A 100 0.92 -9.16 3.08
C VAL A 100 0.97 -7.65 2.86
N GLN A 101 2.11 -7.06 3.15
CA GLN A 101 2.40 -5.67 2.83
C GLN A 101 2.05 -5.34 1.37
N GLY A 102 1.40 -4.20 1.14
CA GLY A 102 0.97 -3.76 -0.18
C GLY A 102 2.13 -3.30 -1.06
N ASP A 103 3.18 -2.76 -0.45
CA ASP A 103 4.38 -2.28 -1.15
C ASP A 103 5.46 -3.36 -1.19
N CYS A 104 6.04 -3.60 -2.36
CA CYS A 104 7.17 -4.50 -2.49
C CYS A 104 8.39 -3.95 -1.73
N PRO A 105 8.95 -4.66 -0.73
CA PRO A 105 10.08 -4.15 0.07
C PRO A 105 11.37 -3.98 -0.74
N ARG A 106 11.45 -4.54 -1.95
CA ARG A 106 12.57 -4.37 -2.87
C ARG A 106 12.46 -3.13 -3.75
N CYS A 107 11.28 -2.85 -4.30
CA CYS A 107 11.11 -1.83 -5.34
C CYS A 107 10.02 -0.77 -5.06
N GLY A 108 9.32 -0.89 -3.93
CA GLY A 108 8.23 0.02 -3.53
C GLY A 108 6.98 -0.08 -4.39
N PHE A 109 6.88 -1.07 -5.29
CA PHE A 109 5.75 -1.21 -6.19
C PHE A 109 4.61 -2.02 -5.58
N ASP A 110 3.38 -1.68 -5.95
CA ASP A 110 2.14 -2.35 -5.58
C ASP A 110 2.17 -3.87 -5.81
N LEU A 111 2.23 -4.66 -4.74
CA LEU A 111 2.15 -6.12 -4.75
C LEU A 111 0.76 -6.64 -5.11
N TRP A 112 -0.30 -5.87 -4.84
CA TRP A 112 -1.69 -6.26 -5.17
C TRP A 112 -1.98 -6.29 -6.67
N ARG A 113 -1.13 -5.66 -7.50
CA ARG A 113 -1.15 -5.79 -8.97
C ARG A 113 -0.32 -6.99 -9.47
N GLY A 114 0.27 -7.73 -8.54
CA GLY A 114 1.07 -8.91 -8.80
C GLY A 114 0.25 -10.12 -9.21
N GLU A 115 0.94 -11.23 -9.39
CA GLU A 115 0.35 -12.52 -9.71
C GLU A 115 0.44 -13.45 -8.50
N VAL A 116 -0.68 -14.07 -8.11
CA VAL A 116 -0.69 -15.14 -7.11
C VAL A 116 -0.25 -16.44 -7.76
N ILE A 117 0.66 -17.14 -7.11
CA ILE A 117 1.10 -18.46 -7.52
C ILE A 117 0.78 -19.39 -6.37
N ALA A 118 -0.32 -20.13 -6.54
CA ALA A 118 -0.79 -21.12 -5.58
C ALA A 118 -0.02 -22.45 -5.70
N ASN A 119 0.40 -22.81 -6.92
CA ASN A 119 1.06 -24.09 -7.21
C ASN A 119 2.42 -23.86 -7.86
N ASP A 120 3.51 -23.99 -7.08
CA ASP A 120 4.86 -24.13 -7.64
C ASP A 120 5.64 -25.25 -6.90
N PRO A 121 5.99 -26.36 -7.57
CA PRO A 121 6.76 -27.44 -6.97
C PRO A 121 8.20 -27.04 -6.56
N GLY A 122 8.68 -25.86 -6.97
CA GLY A 122 10.03 -25.37 -6.66
C GLY A 122 10.21 -24.71 -5.28
N TRP A 123 9.16 -24.62 -4.44
CA TRP A 123 9.26 -23.98 -3.13
C TRP A 123 8.21 -24.48 -2.14
N GLU A 124 8.66 -24.77 -0.91
CA GLU A 124 7.87 -25.26 0.23
C GLU A 124 6.86 -24.24 0.80
N GLU A 125 7.08 -22.92 0.67
CA GLU A 125 6.18 -21.90 1.23
C GLU A 125 5.23 -21.35 0.15
N LEU A 126 4.19 -22.15 -0.15
CA LEU A 126 3.03 -21.75 -0.94
C LEU A 126 1.89 -21.30 0.00
N PRO A 127 0.99 -20.41 -0.44
CA PRO A 127 0.99 -19.67 -1.71
C PRO A 127 1.88 -18.42 -1.67
N ARG A 128 2.25 -17.89 -2.85
CA ARG A 128 3.12 -16.71 -2.98
C ARG A 128 2.58 -15.65 -3.93
N VAL A 129 3.03 -14.41 -3.78
CA VAL A 129 2.77 -13.30 -4.70
C VAL A 129 4.04 -12.85 -5.39
N ALA A 130 3.98 -12.68 -6.71
CA ALA A 130 5.08 -12.15 -7.52
C ALA A 130 4.89 -10.65 -7.75
N CYS A 131 5.88 -9.84 -7.36
CA CYS A 131 5.90 -8.42 -7.70
C CYS A 131 5.92 -8.25 -9.24
N PRO A 132 5.02 -7.45 -9.82
CA PRO A 132 4.92 -7.32 -11.27
C PRO A 132 6.16 -6.67 -11.89
N THR A 133 6.88 -5.87 -11.10
CA THR A 133 8.01 -5.05 -11.53
C THR A 133 9.34 -5.78 -11.32
N CYS A 134 9.71 -6.11 -10.08
CA CYS A 134 11.02 -6.73 -9.82
C CYS A 134 11.01 -8.26 -9.95
N ALA A 135 9.86 -8.86 -10.22
CA ALA A 135 9.63 -10.31 -10.27
C ALA A 135 10.07 -11.09 -9.02
N THR A 136 10.35 -10.38 -7.91
CA THR A 136 10.65 -11.01 -6.62
C THR A 136 9.34 -11.50 -6.04
N THR A 137 9.36 -12.71 -5.51
CA THR A 137 8.21 -13.36 -4.91
C THR A 137 8.27 -13.26 -3.39
N TYR A 138 7.10 -13.19 -2.77
CA TYR A 138 6.93 -13.20 -1.32
C TYR A 138 5.88 -14.23 -0.95
N SER A 139 6.17 -15.05 0.06
CA SER A 139 5.18 -15.99 0.62
C SER A 139 4.03 -15.20 1.24
N LEU A 140 2.80 -15.58 0.91
CA LEU A 140 1.59 -14.96 1.47
C LEU A 140 1.33 -15.39 2.91
N SER A 141 1.88 -16.54 3.33
CA SER A 141 1.67 -17.09 4.67
C SER A 141 2.64 -16.48 5.70
N SER A 142 3.90 -16.31 5.31
CA SER A 142 5.00 -15.91 6.18
C SER A 142 5.59 -14.53 5.85
N GLY A 143 5.39 -14.03 4.62
CA GLY A 143 6.04 -12.83 4.10
C GLY A 143 7.48 -13.05 3.61
N LYS A 144 8.02 -14.27 3.73
CA LYS A 144 9.41 -14.57 3.37
C LYS A 144 9.67 -14.36 1.88
N ARG A 145 10.83 -13.79 1.59
CA ARG A 145 11.31 -13.57 0.23
C ARG A 145 11.68 -14.88 -0.46
N GLY A 146 11.44 -14.91 -1.76
CA GLY A 146 11.78 -16.01 -2.64
C GLY A 146 12.72 -15.80 -3.79
N PRO A 147 13.03 -16.89 -4.50
CA PRO A 147 13.64 -16.83 -5.82
C PRO A 147 12.76 -16.00 -6.78
N PRO A 148 13.35 -15.02 -7.48
CA PRO A 148 12.61 -14.24 -8.44
C PRO A 148 12.19 -15.10 -9.64
N ILE A 149 10.96 -14.89 -10.11
CA ILE A 149 10.45 -15.61 -11.27
C ILE A 149 11.03 -14.99 -12.54
N LYS A 150 11.51 -15.85 -13.43
CA LYS A 150 11.98 -15.43 -14.75
C LYS A 150 10.77 -15.16 -15.64
N ARG A 151 10.34 -13.91 -15.73
CA ARG A 151 9.39 -13.48 -16.76
C ARG A 151 10.12 -13.29 -18.09
N THR A 152 9.65 -13.98 -19.12
CA THR A 152 10.14 -13.85 -20.50
C THR A 152 9.36 -12.74 -21.22
N GLY A 153 9.99 -12.11 -22.22
CA GLY A 153 9.35 -11.04 -23.03
C GLY A 153 9.47 -9.62 -22.48
N LEU A 154 8.55 -8.72 -22.89
CA LEU A 154 8.54 -7.28 -22.55
C LEU A 154 8.48 -7.02 -21.03
N ALA A 155 7.75 -7.84 -20.27
CA ALA A 155 7.71 -7.77 -18.82
C ALA A 155 9.09 -8.04 -18.18
N GLY A 156 9.91 -8.88 -18.81
CA GLY A 156 11.30 -9.12 -18.42
C GLY A 156 12.22 -7.92 -18.69
N PHE A 157 11.96 -7.14 -19.74
CA PHE A 157 12.71 -5.91 -20.04
C PHE A 157 12.43 -4.80 -19.04
N VAL A 158 11.16 -4.50 -18.76
CA VAL A 158 10.78 -3.53 -17.73
C VAL A 158 11.28 -3.97 -16.35
N GLY A 159 11.21 -5.27 -16.06
CA GLY A 159 11.75 -5.81 -14.81
C GLY A 159 13.26 -5.71 -14.69
N LYS A 160 14.02 -5.77 -15.80
CA LYS A 160 15.47 -5.50 -15.78
C LYS A 160 15.78 -4.04 -15.49
N LEU A 161 15.06 -3.10 -16.11
CA LEU A 161 15.22 -1.66 -15.85
C LEU A 161 14.90 -1.30 -14.40
N ALA A 162 13.79 -1.84 -13.88
CA ALA A 162 13.42 -1.60 -12.49
C ALA A 162 14.39 -2.24 -11.49
N LYS A 163 14.94 -3.42 -11.80
CA LYS A 163 16.01 -4.04 -11.00
C LYS A 163 17.28 -3.20 -10.95
N THR A 164 17.66 -2.56 -12.06
CA THR A 164 18.83 -1.66 -12.11
C THR A 164 18.58 -0.35 -11.35
N ALA A 165 17.35 0.15 -11.35
CA ALA A 165 16.98 1.36 -10.62
C ALA A 165 16.94 1.14 -9.09
N THR A 166 16.62 -0.07 -8.63
CA THR A 166 16.52 -0.41 -7.21
C THR A 166 17.81 -1.05 -6.68
N ALA A 167 18.97 -0.53 -7.07
CA ALA A 167 20.31 -1.10 -6.83
C ALA A 167 20.68 -1.33 -5.36
N THR A 168 19.92 -0.78 -4.41
CA THR A 168 20.03 -1.16 -3.00
C THR A 168 19.31 -2.49 -2.82
N GLU A 169 20.06 -3.58 -2.77
CA GLU A 169 19.55 -4.93 -2.53
C GLU A 169 19.00 -5.03 -1.10
N GLN A 170 17.82 -4.45 -0.88
CA GLN A 170 17.08 -4.57 0.37
C GLN A 170 16.55 -6.00 0.44
N THR A 171 17.34 -6.86 1.08
CA THR A 171 16.95 -8.21 1.48
C THR A 171 16.00 -8.11 2.67
N ARG A 172 14.81 -7.55 2.43
CA ARG A 172 13.77 -7.40 3.43
C ARG A 172 12.60 -8.30 3.07
N ASP A 173 12.17 -9.08 4.05
CA ASP A 173 10.92 -9.83 3.99
C ASP A 173 9.74 -8.87 4.09
N ALA A 174 8.64 -9.25 3.44
CA ALA A 174 7.40 -8.50 3.54
C ALA A 174 6.74 -8.75 4.90
N GLU A 175 6.02 -7.76 5.40
CA GLU A 175 5.19 -7.97 6.60
C GLU A 175 3.97 -8.82 6.24
N ALA A 176 3.74 -9.89 7.00
CA ALA A 176 2.56 -10.74 6.86
C ALA A 176 1.52 -10.40 7.92
N PHE A 177 0.26 -10.47 7.52
CA PHE A 177 -0.90 -10.18 8.33
C PHE A 177 -1.84 -11.38 8.34
N GLN A 178 -2.47 -11.62 9.49
CA GLN A 178 -3.50 -12.62 9.64
C GLN A 178 -4.86 -11.96 9.50
N ILE A 179 -5.67 -12.47 8.58
CA ILE A 179 -7.06 -12.08 8.42
C ILE A 179 -7.93 -13.12 9.13
N SER A 180 -8.90 -12.65 9.90
CA SER A 180 -9.96 -13.47 10.48
C SER A 180 -11.32 -12.88 10.12
N LEU A 181 -12.26 -13.75 9.78
CA LEU A 181 -13.65 -13.38 9.49
C LEU A 181 -14.54 -13.71 10.69
N ASP A 182 -15.46 -12.81 11.00
CA ASP A 182 -16.52 -13.05 11.98
C ASP A 182 -17.76 -13.70 11.34
N GLU A 183 -18.62 -14.27 12.18
CA GLU A 183 -19.94 -14.80 11.75
C GLU A 183 -20.84 -13.70 11.14
N GLU A 184 -20.61 -12.44 11.53
CA GLU A 184 -21.29 -11.25 11.01
C GLU A 184 -20.67 -10.72 9.70
N GLY A 185 -19.68 -11.43 9.13
CA GLY A 185 -19.02 -11.04 7.87
C GLY A 185 -18.01 -9.89 8.01
N ARG A 186 -17.66 -9.50 9.24
CA ARG A 186 -16.64 -8.48 9.51
C ARG A 186 -15.24 -9.04 9.33
N VAL A 187 -14.37 -8.24 8.72
CA VAL A 187 -12.98 -8.61 8.44
C VAL A 187 -12.08 -7.96 9.48
N TYR A 188 -11.37 -8.78 10.25
CA TYR A 188 -10.35 -8.31 11.18
C TYR A 188 -8.97 -8.64 10.65
N CYS A 189 -8.05 -7.69 10.80
CA CYS A 189 -6.64 -7.88 10.46
C CYS A 189 -5.77 -7.72 11.70
N ARG A 190 -4.85 -8.67 11.88
CA ARG A 190 -3.84 -8.69 12.94
C ARG A 190 -2.46 -8.79 12.31
N SER A 191 -1.53 -7.95 12.74
CA SER A 191 -0.12 -8.10 12.36
C SER A 191 0.45 -9.38 12.96
N LYS A 192 1.03 -10.24 12.12
CA LYS A 192 1.88 -11.32 12.64
C LYS A 192 3.22 -10.68 12.99
N SER A 193 3.57 -10.70 14.28
CA SER A 193 4.93 -10.33 14.68
C SER A 193 5.90 -11.27 13.95
N LYS A 194 6.88 -10.70 13.23
CA LYS A 194 7.94 -11.44 12.53
C LYS A 194 8.45 -12.55 13.45
N SER A 195 8.25 -13.82 13.10
CA SER A 195 8.95 -14.91 13.79
C SER A 195 10.42 -14.77 13.39
N GLN A 196 11.22 -14.22 14.30
CA GLN A 196 12.69 -14.31 14.23
C GLN A 196 13.12 -15.76 14.25
#